data_AF-A0AA37H143-F1
#
_entry.id   AF-A0AA37H143-F1
#
_cell.length_a   1.000
_cell.length_b   1.000
_cell.length_c   1.000
_cell.angle_alpha   90.00
_cell.angle_beta   90.00
_cell.angle_gamma   90.00
#
_symmetry.space_group_name_H-M   'P 1'
#
loop_
_entity.id
_entity.type
_entity.pdbx_description
1 polymer ?
#
loop_
_entity_poly.entity_id
_entity_poly.type
_entity_poly.pdbx_seq_one_letter_code
_entity_poly.pdbx_strand_id
1 'polypeptide(L)'
;MEKLGRGQSVTFCVPEEIQQKINPWLTTHNPTISVASILDWTISETFVDLRRGIWPWANQGRRYMRHKTLWEKAKDGGLTQFDSQQAEGFLEDEAQTLETMYRSIQQSIVGSPTATSELGVDAITERLLEFGGPDPDSFTFREEQGRELSPEVEQETEVQKPPPANPAVHSVHPDIRRFVSQGMLTTGSEAYMPAFVSLGDTSAAEHYDVERFPQGLLVTADLARTIIPFRKSYISDRFQRSV
;
A
#
# COMPACT_ATOMS: atom_id res chain seq x y z
N MET A 1 9.99 6.99 29.02
CA MET A 1 9.17 5.80 29.36
C MET A 1 8.63 6.00 30.75
N GLU A 2 7.32 6.21 30.88
CA GLU A 2 6.68 6.40 32.19
C GLU A 2 6.47 5.06 32.91
N LYS A 3 6.34 5.14 34.23
CA LYS A 3 6.53 4.06 35.21
C LYS A 3 5.60 2.85 35.02
N LEU A 4 6.04 1.82 34.29
CA LEU A 4 5.41 0.50 34.33
C LEU A 4 5.57 -0.11 35.73
N GLY A 5 4.49 -0.64 36.30
CA GLY A 5 4.48 -1.33 37.59
C GLY A 5 3.45 -0.84 38.61
N ARG A 6 2.71 0.24 38.33
CA ARG A 6 1.55 0.67 39.12
C ARG A 6 0.29 0.70 38.24
N GLY A 7 -0.36 -0.45 38.09
CA GLY A 7 -1.70 -0.56 37.47
C GLY A 7 -1.76 -0.69 35.95
N GLN A 8 -0.63 -0.87 35.27
CA GLN A 8 -0.57 -1.12 33.82
C GLN A 8 -0.02 -2.53 33.56
N SER A 9 -0.71 -3.30 32.72
CA SER A 9 -0.30 -4.62 32.25
C SER A 9 -0.11 -4.62 30.74
N VAL A 10 0.92 -5.30 30.25
CA VAL A 10 1.17 -5.50 28.82
C VAL A 10 0.95 -6.98 28.50
N THR A 11 0.12 -7.24 27.50
CA THR A 11 -0.15 -8.59 27.00
C THR A 11 0.46 -8.71 25.61
N PHE A 12 1.23 -9.77 25.39
CA PHE A 12 1.81 -10.08 24.08
C PHE A 12 0.93 -11.11 23.38
N CYS A 13 0.49 -10.78 22.16
CA CYS A 13 -0.23 -11.71 21.29
C CYS A 13 0.73 -12.17 20.20
N VAL A 14 0.95 -13.48 20.08
CA VAL A 14 1.90 -14.06 19.13
C VAL A 14 1.14 -14.94 18.14
N PRO A 15 1.09 -14.56 16.85
CA PRO A 15 0.53 -15.40 15.78
C PRO A 15 1.29 -16.71 15.62
N GLU A 16 0.65 -17.71 15.00
CA GLU A 16 1.22 -19.05 14.82
C GLU A 16 2.52 -19.01 14.00
N GLU A 17 2.60 -18.13 13.00
CA GLU A 17 3.78 -17.95 12.16
C GLU A 17 4.99 -17.45 12.97
N ILE A 18 4.75 -16.56 13.92
CA ILE A 18 5.80 -16.01 14.79
C ILE A 18 6.18 -17.03 15.87
N GLN A 19 5.21 -17.79 16.39
CA GLN A 19 5.47 -18.89 17.30
C GLN A 19 6.41 -19.93 16.66
N GLN A 20 6.21 -20.27 15.39
CA GLN A 20 7.11 -21.15 14.64
C GLN A 20 8.54 -20.59 14.52
N LYS A 21 8.70 -19.26 14.42
CA LYS A 21 10.02 -18.60 14.39
C LYS A 21 10.71 -18.52 15.75
N ILE A 22 9.94 -18.45 16.84
CA ILE A 22 10.46 -18.42 18.22
C ILE A 22 10.87 -19.82 18.69
N ASN A 23 10.14 -20.86 18.28
CA ASN A 23 10.34 -22.24 18.75
C ASN A 23 11.79 -22.77 18.61
N PRO A 24 12.54 -22.51 17.53
CA PRO A 24 13.95 -22.89 17.41
C PRO A 24 14.86 -22.31 18.50
N TRP A 25 14.47 -21.19 19.11
CA TRP A 25 15.21 -20.50 20.17
C TRP A 25 14.83 -20.98 21.57
N LEU A 26 13.79 -21.81 21.70
CA LEU A 26 13.41 -22.41 22.97
C LEU A 26 14.36 -23.57 23.30
N THR A 27 15.11 -23.43 24.39
CA THR A 27 15.92 -24.53 24.92
C THR A 27 15.03 -25.70 25.34
N THR A 28 15.51 -26.94 25.21
CA THR A 28 14.81 -28.20 25.56
C THR A 28 14.19 -28.21 26.96
N HIS A 29 14.65 -27.34 27.87
CA HIS A 29 14.18 -27.22 29.25
C HIS A 29 12.96 -26.30 29.45
N ASN A 30 12.56 -25.49 28.46
CA ASN A 30 11.41 -24.57 28.56
C ASN A 30 10.54 -24.65 27.30
N PRO A 31 9.59 -25.59 27.22
CA PRO A 31 8.77 -25.83 26.03
C PRO A 31 7.67 -24.78 25.80
N THR A 32 7.52 -23.80 26.68
CA THR A 32 6.47 -22.77 26.63
C THR A 32 7.07 -21.41 26.31
N ILE A 33 6.46 -20.68 25.37
CA ILE A 33 6.89 -19.33 25.02
C ILE A 33 6.70 -18.41 26.24
N SER A 34 7.83 -17.93 26.75
CA SER A 34 7.85 -16.92 27.82
C SER A 34 7.96 -15.52 27.22
N VAL A 35 7.64 -14.49 28.01
CA VAL A 35 7.86 -13.09 27.61
C VAL A 35 9.34 -12.84 27.29
N ALA A 36 10.27 -13.47 28.00
CA ALA A 36 11.70 -13.37 27.72
C ALA A 36 12.03 -13.94 26.32
N SER A 37 11.44 -15.08 25.96
CA SER A 37 11.62 -15.70 24.63
C SER A 37 11.12 -14.80 23.49
N ILE A 38 10.00 -14.10 23.72
CA ILE A 38 9.47 -13.11 22.76
C ILE A 38 10.45 -11.94 22.63
N LEU A 39 10.91 -11.38 23.75
CA LEU A 39 11.83 -10.25 23.74
C LEU A 39 13.15 -10.60 23.06
N ASP A 40 13.75 -11.74 23.40
CA ASP A 40 15.01 -12.22 22.79
C ASP A 40 14.86 -12.39 21.28
N TRP A 41 13.78 -13.01 20.82
CA TRP A 41 13.49 -13.14 19.39
C TRP A 41 13.31 -11.78 18.73
N THR A 42 12.49 -10.88 19.29
CA THR A 42 12.29 -9.54 18.71
C THR A 42 13.58 -8.74 18.62
N ILE A 43 14.44 -8.80 19.65
CA ILE A 43 15.76 -8.15 19.63
C ILE A 43 16.62 -8.77 18.53
N SER A 44 16.63 -10.10 18.40
CA SER A 44 17.40 -10.77 17.35
C SER A 44 16.96 -10.37 15.93
N GLU A 45 15.65 -10.29 15.68
CA GLU A 45 15.10 -9.83 14.39
C GLU A 45 15.47 -8.38 14.12
N THR A 46 15.41 -7.50 15.13
CA THR A 46 15.87 -6.11 14.94
C THR A 46 17.34 -6.02 14.55
N PHE A 47 18.21 -6.90 15.08
CA PHE A 47 19.60 -6.97 14.65
C PHE A 47 19.77 -7.54 13.23
N VAL A 48 18.92 -8.47 12.80
CA VAL A 48 18.89 -8.96 11.43
C VAL A 48 18.48 -7.82 10.48
N ASP A 49 17.42 -7.09 10.81
CA ASP A 49 16.94 -5.97 10.00
C ASP A 49 17.94 -4.82 9.95
N LEU A 50 18.59 -4.49 11.06
CA LEU A 50 19.68 -3.49 11.08
C LEU A 50 20.85 -3.90 10.18
N ARG A 51 21.21 -5.19 10.15
CA ARG A 51 22.25 -5.71 9.25
C ARG A 51 21.84 -5.65 7.79
N ARG A 52 20.55 -5.84 7.46
CA ARG A 52 20.04 -5.63 6.10
C ARG A 52 20.07 -4.16 5.70
N GLY A 53 19.74 -3.25 6.63
CA GLY A 53 19.70 -1.82 6.40
C GLY A 53 21.07 -1.13 6.31
N ILE A 54 22.16 -1.76 6.78
CA ILE A 54 23.49 -1.12 6.83
C ILE A 54 24.05 -0.80 5.44
N TRP A 55 23.74 -1.60 4.42
CA TRP A 55 24.21 -1.38 3.05
C TRP A 55 23.51 -0.20 2.36
N PRO A 56 22.17 -0.13 2.34
CA PRO A 56 21.46 1.07 1.90
C PRO A 56 21.92 2.32 2.65
N TRP A 57 22.08 2.24 3.97
CA TRP A 57 22.60 3.34 4.79
C TRP A 57 23.98 3.80 4.31
N ALA A 58 24.91 2.87 4.07
CA ALA A 58 26.25 3.21 3.60
C ALA A 58 26.24 3.86 2.20
N ASN A 59 25.43 3.33 1.28
CA ASN A 59 25.27 3.90 -0.05
C ASN A 59 24.68 5.31 0.01
N GLN A 60 23.63 5.51 0.81
CA GLN A 60 23.01 6.81 1.03
C GLN A 60 23.99 7.79 1.69
N GLY A 61 24.78 7.34 2.65
CA GLY A 61 25.81 8.14 3.31
C GLY A 61 26.88 8.62 2.32
N ARG A 62 27.37 7.73 1.46
CA ARG A 62 28.36 8.09 0.42
C ARG A 62 27.78 9.06 -0.60
N ARG A 63 26.54 8.84 -1.05
CA ARG A 63 25.80 9.77 -1.91
C ARG A 63 25.69 11.14 -1.26
N TYR A 64 25.27 11.18 0.01
CA TYR A 64 25.18 12.43 0.78
C TYR A 64 26.54 13.14 0.87
N MET A 65 27.64 12.44 1.16
CA MET A 65 28.97 13.06 1.23
C MET A 65 29.41 13.66 -0.11
N ARG A 66 29.16 12.94 -1.21
CA ARG A 66 29.40 13.45 -2.57
C ARG A 66 28.57 14.70 -2.84
N HIS A 67 27.26 14.64 -2.61
CA HIS A 67 26.34 15.76 -2.83
C HIS A 67 26.66 16.96 -1.94
N LYS A 68 27.05 16.74 -0.68
CA LYS A 68 27.50 17.79 0.23
C LYS A 68 28.72 18.52 -0.32
N THR A 69 29.69 17.78 -0.84
CA THR A 69 30.90 18.38 -1.45
C THR A 69 30.56 19.21 -2.69
N LEU A 70 29.65 18.72 -3.54
CA LEU A 70 29.16 19.47 -4.70
C LEU A 70 28.39 20.72 -4.28
N TRP A 71 27.56 20.60 -3.24
CA TRP A 71 26.77 21.68 -2.68
C TRP A 71 27.64 22.78 -2.07
N GLU A 72 28.71 22.42 -1.35
CA GLU A 72 29.68 23.37 -0.81
C GLU A 72 30.42 24.12 -1.92
N LYS A 73 30.76 23.45 -3.03
CA LYS A 73 31.36 24.08 -4.21
C LYS A 73 30.41 25.03 -4.95
N ALA A 74 29.11 24.77 -4.90
CA ALA A 74 28.08 25.61 -5.51
C ALA A 74 27.70 26.84 -4.65
N LYS A 75 28.18 26.90 -3.40
CA LYS A 75 28.00 28.07 -2.54
C LYS A 75 29.14 29.07 -2.77
N ASP A 76 28.81 30.23 -3.31
CA ASP A 76 29.72 31.38 -3.36
C ASP A 76 29.17 32.52 -2.49
N GLY A 77 29.95 32.96 -1.50
CA GLY A 77 29.59 34.12 -0.65
C GLY A 77 28.24 34.05 0.08
N GLY A 78 27.62 32.87 0.23
CA GLY A 78 26.29 32.70 0.83
C GLY A 78 25.12 32.74 -0.15
N LEU A 79 25.38 32.96 -1.45
CA LEU A 79 24.42 32.81 -2.53
C LEU A 79 24.63 31.44 -3.20
N THR A 80 23.54 30.74 -3.44
CA THR A 80 23.57 29.47 -4.17
C THR A 80 23.30 29.76 -5.64
N GLN A 81 24.35 29.70 -6.47
CA GLN A 81 24.21 29.76 -7.92
C GLN A 81 24.55 28.37 -8.48
N PHE A 82 23.57 27.75 -9.14
CA PHE A 82 23.75 26.50 -9.85
C PHE A 82 23.89 26.77 -11.33
N ASP A 83 25.07 26.48 -11.87
CA ASP A 83 25.23 26.32 -13.31
C ASP A 83 24.77 24.92 -13.75
N SER A 84 24.39 24.77 -15.03
CA SER A 84 23.97 23.49 -15.63
C SER A 84 25.02 22.41 -15.39
N GLN A 85 26.31 22.76 -15.52
CA GLN A 85 27.42 21.85 -15.28
C GLN A 85 27.51 21.37 -13.82
N GLN A 86 27.13 22.22 -12.86
CA GLN A 86 27.12 21.84 -11.44
C GLN A 86 25.92 20.94 -11.12
N ALA A 87 24.77 21.19 -11.75
CA ALA A 87 23.59 20.35 -11.62
C ALA A 87 23.82 18.94 -12.20
N GLU A 88 24.51 18.83 -13.34
CA GLU A 88 24.92 17.55 -13.93
C GLU A 88 25.77 16.70 -12.97
N GLY A 89 26.55 17.32 -12.10
CA GLY A 89 27.36 16.61 -11.09
C GLY A 89 26.54 15.83 -10.05
N PHE A 90 25.27 16.21 -9.84
CA PHE A 90 24.33 15.55 -8.93
C PHE A 90 23.55 14.40 -9.60
N LEU A 91 23.66 14.24 -10.92
CA LEU A 91 23.00 13.13 -11.62
C LEU A 91 23.60 11.79 -11.17
N GLU A 92 22.72 10.82 -11.01
CA GLU A 92 23.06 9.41 -10.78
C GLU A 92 22.67 8.59 -12.00
N ASP A 93 23.37 7.48 -12.22
CA ASP A 93 23.03 6.56 -13.30
C ASP A 93 21.69 5.87 -12.99
N GLU A 94 20.63 6.23 -13.72
CA GLU A 94 19.29 5.65 -13.55
C GLU A 94 19.26 4.17 -13.93
N ALA A 95 20.11 3.75 -14.87
CA ALA A 95 20.21 2.37 -15.33
C ALA A 95 21.54 1.75 -14.88
N GLN A 96 21.45 0.69 -14.06
CA GLN A 96 22.61 -0.11 -13.66
C GLN A 96 22.61 -1.44 -14.42
N THR A 97 23.79 -1.93 -14.78
CA THR A 97 23.89 -3.26 -15.41
C THR A 97 23.57 -4.36 -14.40
N LEU A 98 23.10 -5.51 -14.88
CA LEU A 98 22.83 -6.67 -14.01
C LEU A 98 24.09 -7.11 -13.27
N GLU A 99 25.26 -7.05 -13.92
CA GLU A 99 26.53 -7.36 -13.27
C GLU A 99 26.84 -6.37 -12.14
N THR A 100 26.46 -5.10 -12.26
CA THR A 100 26.71 -4.11 -11.21
C THR A 100 25.77 -4.31 -10.02
N MET A 101 24.51 -4.69 -10.27
CA MET A 101 23.52 -4.93 -9.23
C MET A 101 23.75 -6.25 -8.48
N TYR A 102 24.14 -7.32 -9.19
CA TYR A 102 24.15 -8.68 -8.67
C TYR A 102 25.56 -9.29 -8.48
N ARG A 103 26.65 -8.61 -8.85
CA ARG A 103 28.00 -9.14 -8.61
C ARG A 103 28.30 -9.18 -7.10
N SER A 104 28.75 -10.36 -6.64
CA SER A 104 29.17 -10.56 -5.25
C SER A 104 30.28 -9.58 -4.86
N ILE A 105 29.99 -8.72 -3.88
CA ILE A 105 30.91 -7.72 -3.32
C ILE A 105 32.05 -8.36 -2.53
N GLN A 106 32.04 -9.69 -2.31
CA GLN A 106 33.18 -10.40 -1.71
C GLN A 106 34.49 -10.17 -2.48
N GLN A 107 34.42 -9.91 -3.79
CA GLN A 107 35.62 -9.62 -4.59
C GLN A 107 36.02 -8.15 -4.62
N SER A 108 35.12 -7.19 -4.37
CA SER A 108 35.47 -5.76 -4.48
C SER A 108 36.14 -5.18 -3.24
N ILE A 109 35.96 -5.81 -2.07
CA ILE A 109 36.73 -5.43 -0.87
C ILE A 109 38.15 -6.01 -0.92
N VAL A 110 38.37 -7.10 -1.67
CA VAL A 110 39.68 -7.79 -1.76
C VAL A 110 40.42 -7.50 -3.08
N GLY A 111 39.81 -6.82 -4.05
CA GLY A 111 40.43 -6.63 -5.38
C GLY A 111 40.10 -5.31 -6.06
N SER A 112 40.81 -4.24 -5.71
CA SER A 112 41.65 -3.46 -6.66
C SER A 112 42.32 -2.30 -5.90
N PRO A 113 43.62 -2.40 -5.54
CA PRO A 113 44.41 -1.28 -5.06
C PRO A 113 44.84 -0.46 -6.28
N THR A 114 43.92 0.31 -6.85
CA THR A 114 44.27 1.24 -7.92
C THR A 114 43.59 2.57 -7.69
N ALA A 115 44.45 3.58 -7.54
CA ALA A 115 44.19 5.01 -7.44
C ALA A 115 43.81 5.56 -6.05
N THR A 116 44.87 5.72 -5.25
CA THR A 116 45.17 6.95 -4.48
C THR A 116 44.07 7.54 -3.59
N SER A 117 44.18 7.31 -2.28
CA SER A 117 44.28 8.42 -1.32
C SER A 117 44.84 7.95 0.03
N GLU A 118 45.81 8.69 0.52
CA GLU A 118 46.45 8.59 1.83
C GLU A 118 45.53 9.07 2.94
N LEU A 119 44.36 8.46 3.15
CA LEU A 119 43.49 8.77 4.28
C LEU A 119 42.87 7.46 4.76
N GLY A 120 42.87 7.27 6.09
CA GLY A 120 42.35 6.06 6.73
C GLY A 120 40.96 5.67 6.24
N VAL A 121 40.60 4.41 6.49
CA VAL A 121 39.27 3.86 6.21
C VAL A 121 38.19 4.89 6.55
N ASP A 122 37.33 5.26 5.59
CA ASP A 122 36.28 6.25 5.84
C ASP A 122 35.32 5.72 6.92
N ALA A 123 34.76 6.62 7.74
CA ALA A 123 33.92 6.25 8.88
C ALA A 123 32.73 5.34 8.51
N ILE A 124 32.25 5.42 7.26
CA ILE A 124 31.22 4.52 6.74
C ILE A 124 31.74 3.09 6.59
N THR A 125 32.95 2.90 6.05
CA THR A 125 33.57 1.58 5.92
C THR A 125 33.97 1.02 7.29
N GLU A 126 34.46 1.85 8.21
CA GLU A 126 34.73 1.43 9.59
C GLU A 126 33.44 0.90 10.25
N ARG A 127 32.34 1.64 10.13
CA ARG A 127 31.04 1.23 10.66
C ARG A 127 30.49 -0.04 9.99
N LEU A 128 30.71 -0.23 8.69
CA LEU A 128 30.34 -1.48 8.00
C LEU A 128 31.11 -2.69 8.53
N LEU A 129 32.40 -2.52 8.86
CA LEU A 129 33.22 -3.58 9.44
C LEU A 129 32.77 -3.96 10.85
N GLU A 130 32.36 -2.99 11.68
CA GLU A 130 31.79 -3.24 13.00
C GLU A 130 30.49 -4.08 12.96
N PHE A 131 29.72 -3.99 11.87
CA PHE A 131 28.46 -4.73 11.69
C PHE A 131 28.65 -6.15 11.11
N GLY A 132 29.88 -6.63 10.98
CA GLY A 132 30.18 -7.98 10.51
C GLY A 132 30.58 -8.09 9.03
N GLY A 133 30.80 -6.97 8.34
CA GLY A 133 31.25 -6.94 6.96
C GLY A 133 30.19 -7.42 5.95
N PRO A 134 30.59 -7.72 4.69
CA PRO A 134 29.67 -8.17 3.64
C PRO A 134 29.12 -9.58 3.92
N ASP A 135 27.94 -9.64 4.51
CA ASP A 135 27.13 -10.86 4.60
C ASP A 135 26.54 -11.19 3.22
N PRO A 136 26.77 -12.38 2.62
CA PRO A 136 26.14 -12.80 1.37
C PRO A 136 24.61 -12.64 1.37
N ASP A 137 23.95 -12.84 2.53
CA ASP A 137 22.49 -12.74 2.66
C ASP A 137 21.98 -11.29 2.74
N SER A 138 22.89 -10.32 2.95
CA SER A 138 22.54 -8.89 2.89
C SER A 138 22.39 -8.37 1.45
N PHE A 139 22.81 -9.16 0.45
CA PHE A 139 22.77 -8.75 -0.98
C PHE A 139 21.50 -9.16 -1.70
N THR A 140 20.78 -10.18 -1.22
CA THR A 140 19.52 -10.63 -1.82
C THR A 140 18.40 -9.61 -1.63
N PHE A 141 18.60 -8.60 -0.78
CA PHE A 141 17.58 -7.67 -0.33
C PHE A 141 17.91 -6.21 -0.70
N ARG A 142 18.32 -5.96 -1.94
CA ARG A 142 18.61 -4.59 -2.41
C ARG A 142 17.41 -3.85 -3.00
N GLU A 143 16.39 -4.58 -3.46
CA GLU A 143 15.29 -3.98 -4.25
C GLU A 143 13.95 -3.95 -3.49
N GLU A 144 13.68 -4.88 -2.55
CA GLU A 144 12.31 -5.06 -2.04
C GLU A 144 11.88 -4.13 -0.88
N GLN A 145 12.77 -3.43 -0.17
CA GLN A 145 12.38 -2.54 0.94
C GLN A 145 12.38 -1.04 0.63
N GLY A 146 12.45 -0.64 -0.64
CA GLY A 146 11.91 0.65 -1.05
C GLY A 146 10.37 0.70 -0.98
N ARG A 147 9.72 -0.46 -0.89
CA ARG A 147 8.26 -0.64 -0.98
C ARG A 147 7.54 -0.93 0.35
N GLU A 148 8.21 -0.83 1.50
CA GLU A 148 7.55 -1.03 2.81
C GLU A 148 7.42 0.23 3.68
N LEU A 149 7.77 1.42 3.19
CA LEU A 149 7.45 2.67 3.90
C LEU A 149 6.08 3.25 3.55
N SER A 150 5.40 2.68 2.56
CA SER A 150 3.97 2.85 2.28
C SER A 150 3.56 1.70 1.39
N PRO A 151 2.88 0.64 1.88
CA PRO A 151 2.02 -0.12 1.00
C PRO A 151 0.90 0.85 0.60
N GLU A 152 1.16 1.71 -0.39
CA GLU A 152 0.09 2.21 -1.25
C GLU A 152 -0.42 0.96 -1.95
N VAL A 153 -1.42 0.34 -1.34
CA VAL A 153 -2.28 -0.62 -2.03
C VAL A 153 -3.03 0.22 -3.06
N GLU A 154 -2.40 0.45 -4.21
CA GLU A 154 -3.11 0.84 -5.42
C GLU A 154 -3.99 -0.35 -5.79
N GLN A 155 -5.20 -0.36 -5.25
CA GLN A 155 -6.25 -1.23 -5.72
C GLN A 155 -6.71 -0.70 -7.08
N GLU A 156 -5.99 -1.02 -8.14
CA GLU A 156 -6.49 -0.87 -9.50
C GLU A 156 -7.75 -1.72 -9.62
N THR A 157 -8.90 -1.07 -9.44
CA THR A 157 -10.18 -1.74 -9.63
C THR A 157 -10.37 -1.85 -11.12
N GLU A 158 -10.20 -3.03 -11.70
CA GLU A 158 -10.68 -3.30 -13.04
C GLU A 158 -12.21 -3.14 -13.03
N VAL A 159 -12.69 -1.94 -13.37
CA VAL A 159 -14.11 -1.68 -13.50
C VAL A 159 -14.58 -2.40 -14.76
N GLN A 160 -15.06 -3.64 -14.60
CA GLN A 160 -15.75 -4.36 -15.65
C GLN A 160 -17.02 -3.58 -16.00
N LYS A 161 -16.93 -2.73 -17.03
CA LYS A 161 -18.06 -1.92 -17.47
C LYS A 161 -19.17 -2.84 -17.99
N PRO A 162 -20.45 -2.54 -17.69
CA PRO A 162 -21.56 -3.26 -18.27
C PRO A 162 -21.52 -3.16 -19.80
N PRO A 163 -22.14 -4.13 -20.51
CA PRO A 163 -22.33 -4.03 -21.95
C PRO A 163 -22.98 -2.70 -22.34
N PRO A 164 -22.64 -2.13 -23.50
CA PRO A 164 -23.21 -0.85 -23.94
C PRO A 164 -24.73 -0.95 -24.02
N ALA A 165 -25.42 -0.03 -23.35
CA ALA A 165 -26.87 0.05 -23.32
C ALA A 165 -27.35 1.47 -23.65
N ASN A 166 -28.49 1.57 -24.35
CA ASN A 166 -29.13 2.85 -24.61
C ASN A 166 -29.76 3.38 -23.31
N PRO A 167 -29.44 4.60 -22.87
CA PRO A 167 -30.04 5.19 -21.69
C PRO A 167 -31.53 5.42 -21.90
N ALA A 168 -32.33 5.21 -20.85
CA ALA A 168 -33.73 5.63 -20.86
C ALA A 168 -33.81 7.16 -20.84
N VAL A 169 -34.83 7.72 -21.50
CA VAL A 169 -35.04 9.17 -21.49
C VAL A 169 -35.60 9.56 -20.13
N HIS A 170 -34.79 10.29 -19.35
CA HIS A 170 -35.21 10.74 -18.02
C HIS A 170 -36.29 11.81 -18.10
N SER A 171 -37.34 11.65 -17.29
CA SER A 171 -38.41 12.65 -17.18
C SER A 171 -39.02 12.67 -15.79
N VAL A 172 -39.30 13.87 -15.29
CA VAL A 172 -39.94 14.04 -13.99
C VAL A 172 -41.45 14.03 -14.17
N HIS A 173 -42.13 13.01 -13.64
CA HIS A 173 -43.58 12.89 -13.70
C HIS A 173 -44.26 14.06 -12.95
N PRO A 174 -45.39 14.61 -13.44
CA PRO A 174 -46.14 15.67 -12.77
C PRO A 174 -46.50 15.37 -11.31
N ASP A 175 -46.83 14.11 -10.99
CA ASP A 175 -47.14 13.70 -9.61
C ASP A 175 -45.93 13.78 -8.67
N ILE A 176 -44.70 13.56 -9.17
CA ILE A 176 -43.49 13.79 -8.37
C ILE A 176 -43.33 15.28 -8.09
N ARG A 177 -43.56 16.14 -9.09
CA ARG A 177 -43.50 17.60 -8.89
C ARG A 177 -44.55 18.07 -7.88
N ARG A 178 -45.74 17.48 -7.92
CA ARG A 178 -46.81 17.74 -6.97
C ARG A 178 -46.45 17.28 -5.56
N PHE A 179 -45.87 16.10 -5.42
CA PHE A 179 -45.37 15.60 -4.14
C PHE A 179 -44.30 16.52 -3.55
N VAL A 180 -43.32 16.94 -4.34
CA VAL A 180 -42.26 17.86 -3.90
C VAL A 180 -42.81 19.23 -3.49
N SER A 181 -43.81 19.74 -4.22
CA SER A 181 -44.38 21.08 -3.96
C SER A 181 -45.45 21.11 -2.87
N GLN A 182 -46.25 20.05 -2.72
CA GLN A 182 -47.44 20.03 -1.86
C GLN A 182 -47.36 18.98 -0.74
N GLY A 183 -46.35 18.09 -0.76
CA GLY A 183 -46.22 16.99 0.21
C GLY A 183 -47.25 15.87 0.07
N MET A 184 -48.06 15.88 -1.01
CA MET A 184 -49.14 14.91 -1.21
C MET A 184 -48.74 13.83 -2.23
N LEU A 185 -48.88 12.56 -1.85
CA LEU A 185 -48.75 11.42 -2.75
C LEU A 185 -50.10 11.11 -3.41
N THR A 186 -50.13 11.09 -4.75
CA THR A 186 -51.30 10.68 -5.53
C THR A 186 -51.48 9.15 -5.50
N THR A 187 -52.45 8.62 -4.76
CA THR A 187 -52.70 7.17 -4.71
C THR A 187 -52.93 6.58 -6.10
N GLY A 188 -52.21 5.52 -6.45
CA GLY A 188 -52.32 4.85 -7.76
C GLY A 188 -51.58 5.52 -8.93
N SER A 189 -50.71 6.51 -8.66
CA SER A 189 -49.88 7.12 -9.69
C SER A 189 -48.84 6.13 -10.23
N GLU A 190 -48.62 6.14 -11.55
CA GLU A 190 -47.54 5.40 -12.22
C GLU A 190 -46.15 6.05 -12.00
N ALA A 191 -46.10 7.21 -11.34
CA ALA A 191 -44.87 7.96 -11.08
C ALA A 191 -43.90 7.27 -10.13
N TYR A 192 -44.41 6.35 -9.30
CA TYR A 192 -43.65 5.62 -8.30
C TYR A 192 -44.22 4.22 -8.11
N MET A 193 -43.40 3.36 -7.55
CA MET A 193 -43.73 1.98 -7.24
C MET A 193 -43.04 1.56 -5.93
N PRO A 194 -43.45 0.44 -5.30
CA PRO A 194 -42.72 -0.10 -4.17
C PRO A 194 -41.25 -0.38 -4.54
N ALA A 195 -40.32 0.03 -3.67
CA ALA A 195 -38.88 -0.04 -3.95
C ALA A 195 -38.36 -1.47 -4.19
N PHE A 196 -38.95 -2.47 -3.55
CA PHE A 196 -38.56 -3.87 -3.79
C PHE A 196 -39.12 -4.41 -5.11
N VAL A 197 -40.29 -3.92 -5.55
CA VAL A 197 -40.89 -4.31 -6.83
C VAL A 197 -40.04 -3.81 -8.00
N SER A 198 -39.34 -2.67 -7.85
CA SER A 198 -38.41 -2.22 -8.90
C SER A 198 -37.19 -3.12 -9.10
N LEU A 199 -36.93 -4.06 -8.19
CA LEU A 199 -35.86 -5.05 -8.33
C LEU A 199 -36.33 -6.33 -9.04
N GLY A 200 -37.57 -6.38 -9.54
CA GLY A 200 -38.14 -7.57 -10.19
C GLY A 200 -37.42 -8.03 -11.47
N ASP A 201 -36.59 -7.17 -12.07
CA ASP A 201 -35.78 -7.47 -13.24
C ASP A 201 -34.29 -7.76 -12.91
N THR A 202 -33.97 -7.98 -11.64
CA THR A 202 -32.63 -8.37 -11.15
C THR A 202 -32.50 -9.89 -10.99
N SER A 203 -31.27 -10.40 -10.89
CA SER A 203 -31.05 -11.80 -10.50
C SER A 203 -31.58 -12.11 -9.09
N ALA A 204 -31.70 -11.11 -8.21
CA ALA A 204 -32.28 -11.30 -6.88
C ALA A 204 -33.76 -11.74 -6.95
N ALA A 205 -34.50 -11.32 -7.98
CA ALA A 205 -35.89 -11.72 -8.18
C ALA A 205 -36.05 -13.21 -8.55
N GLU A 206 -34.98 -13.88 -9.00
CA GLU A 206 -35.00 -15.35 -9.21
C GLU A 206 -35.00 -16.11 -7.88
N HIS A 207 -34.46 -15.52 -6.82
CA HIS A 207 -34.31 -16.13 -5.50
C HIS A 207 -35.36 -15.66 -4.48
N TYR A 208 -35.91 -14.47 -4.68
CA TYR A 208 -36.83 -13.85 -3.74
C TYR A 208 -38.09 -13.34 -4.43
N ASP A 209 -39.25 -13.61 -3.82
CA ASP A 209 -40.53 -13.06 -4.25
C ASP A 209 -40.63 -11.58 -3.81
N VAL A 210 -40.22 -10.68 -4.71
CA VAL A 210 -40.15 -9.22 -4.47
C VAL A 210 -41.50 -8.61 -4.09
N GLU A 211 -42.63 -9.24 -4.44
CA GLU A 211 -43.98 -8.74 -4.13
C GLU A 211 -44.35 -8.91 -2.65
N ARG A 212 -43.68 -9.83 -1.93
CA ARG A 212 -43.93 -10.08 -0.50
C ARG A 212 -43.22 -9.10 0.42
N PHE A 213 -42.32 -8.27 -0.10
CA PHE A 213 -41.58 -7.31 0.71
C PHE A 213 -42.47 -6.13 1.13
N PRO A 214 -42.10 -5.42 2.22
CA PRO A 214 -42.84 -4.25 2.68
C PRO A 214 -42.98 -3.19 1.58
N GLN A 215 -44.22 -2.79 1.29
CA GLN A 215 -44.53 -1.81 0.24
C GLN A 215 -44.51 -0.35 0.74
N GLY A 216 -44.04 -0.12 1.99
CA GLY A 216 -44.02 1.21 2.61
C GLY A 216 -42.93 2.14 2.07
N LEU A 217 -41.92 1.60 1.38
CA LEU A 217 -40.87 2.38 0.73
C LEU A 217 -41.17 2.48 -0.76
N LEU A 218 -41.25 3.72 -1.27
CA LEU A 218 -41.53 4.00 -2.67
C LEU A 218 -40.27 4.51 -3.38
N VAL A 219 -40.16 4.14 -4.65
CA VAL A 219 -39.13 4.62 -5.57
C VAL A 219 -39.78 5.24 -6.79
N THR A 220 -39.15 6.27 -7.37
CA THR A 220 -39.66 6.88 -8.61
C THR A 220 -39.45 5.94 -9.79
N ALA A 221 -40.40 5.94 -10.73
CA ALA A 221 -40.29 5.15 -11.96
C ALA A 221 -39.05 5.54 -12.79
N ASP A 222 -38.66 6.81 -12.73
CA ASP A 222 -37.46 7.35 -13.40
C ASP A 222 -36.15 6.83 -12.78
N LEU A 223 -36.09 6.67 -11.44
CA LEU A 223 -34.92 6.08 -10.79
C LEU A 223 -34.84 4.58 -11.04
N ALA A 224 -35.99 3.89 -11.06
CA ALA A 224 -36.08 2.46 -11.31
C ALA A 224 -35.65 2.08 -12.75
N ARG A 225 -35.83 2.97 -13.73
CA ARG A 225 -35.55 2.67 -15.16
C ARG A 225 -34.46 3.56 -15.71
N THR A 226 -33.22 3.06 -15.69
CA THR A 226 -32.03 3.78 -16.18
C THR A 226 -31.70 3.51 -17.65
N ILE A 227 -32.11 2.36 -18.19
CA ILE A 227 -31.79 1.94 -19.57
C ILE A 227 -33.00 1.37 -20.31
N ILE A 228 -32.90 1.32 -21.65
CA ILE A 228 -33.88 0.65 -22.52
C ILE A 228 -33.54 -0.85 -22.57
N PRO A 229 -34.45 -1.76 -22.16
CA PRO A 229 -34.17 -3.20 -22.16
C PRO A 229 -33.90 -3.73 -23.58
N PHE A 230 -32.80 -4.46 -23.77
CA PHE A 230 -32.38 -4.95 -25.09
C PHE A 230 -33.08 -6.24 -25.54
N ARG A 231 -33.64 -7.07 -24.62
CA ARG A 231 -34.27 -8.38 -24.91
C ARG A 231 -35.29 -8.80 -23.83
N LYS A 232 -36.07 -9.86 -24.10
CA LYS A 232 -37.01 -10.50 -23.15
C LYS A 232 -36.35 -11.07 -21.88
N SER A 233 -35.05 -11.38 -21.91
CA SER A 233 -34.29 -11.95 -20.78
C SER A 233 -33.25 -10.93 -20.26
N TYR A 234 -33.72 -9.72 -19.95
CA TYR A 234 -32.88 -8.64 -19.44
C TYR A 234 -32.71 -8.78 -17.92
N ILE A 235 -31.47 -8.69 -17.44
CA ILE A 235 -31.12 -8.67 -16.01
C ILE A 235 -30.50 -7.31 -15.70
N SER A 236 -31.09 -6.56 -14.77
CA SER A 236 -30.74 -5.17 -14.48
C SER A 236 -29.55 -4.97 -13.54
N ASP A 237 -29.05 -6.04 -12.91
CA ASP A 237 -27.96 -6.01 -11.90
C ASP A 237 -26.78 -5.12 -12.29
N ARG A 238 -26.32 -5.27 -13.54
CA ARG A 238 -25.14 -4.57 -14.07
C ARG A 238 -25.37 -3.07 -14.31
N PHE A 239 -26.62 -2.63 -14.25
CA PHE A 239 -27.05 -1.25 -14.48
C PHE A 239 -27.64 -0.60 -13.23
N GLN A 240 -27.68 -1.32 -12.10
CA GLN A 240 -27.98 -0.74 -10.80
C GLN A 240 -26.78 0.08 -10.33
N ARG A 241 -27.04 1.29 -9.83
CA ARG A 241 -25.97 2.12 -9.27
C ARG A 241 -25.57 1.52 -7.93
N SER A 242 -24.28 1.26 -7.74
CA SER A 242 -23.73 1.05 -6.39
C SER A 242 -24.00 2.32 -5.59
N VAL A 243 -24.68 2.18 -4.45
CA VAL A 243 -24.92 3.26 -3.49
C VAL A 243 -23.78 3.30 -2.49
#